data_AF-A0A8C6EN78-F1
#
_entry.id   AF-A0A8C6EN78-F1
#
_cell.length_a   1.000
_cell.length_b   1.000
_cell.length_c   1.000
_cell.angle_alpha   90.00
_cell.angle_beta   90.00
_cell.angle_gamma   90.00
#
_symmetry.space_group_name_H-M   'P 1'
#
loop_
_entity.id
_entity.type
_entity.pdbx_description
1 polymer ?
#
loop_
_entity_poly.entity_id
_entity_poly.type
_entity_poly.pdbx_seq_one_letter_code
_entity_poly.pdbx_strand_id
1 'polypeptide(L)'
;MYSTKTSQDGTVLSEMEWMSQALLRVDPTDTGELVEVTVFGQPGVKTRVKNILQSLAVWFRELLACLPAKKIKRLEEFLKASSPYPETIQHPV
;
A
#
# COMPACT_ATOMS: atom_id res chain seq x y z
N MET A 1 -26.04 1.24 14.64
CA MET A 1 -25.92 2.05 13.41
C MET A 1 -24.61 2.82 13.51
N TYR A 2 -23.49 2.22 13.10
CA TYR A 2 -22.17 2.86 13.23
C TYR A 2 -21.85 3.59 11.93
N SER A 3 -21.88 4.92 12.00
CA SER A 3 -21.47 5.82 10.93
C SER A 3 -19.94 5.89 10.92
N THR A 4 -19.31 5.36 9.87
CA THR A 4 -17.87 5.50 9.64
C THR A 4 -17.59 6.86 9.00
N LYS A 5 -17.21 7.81 9.84
CA LYS A 5 -16.58 9.06 9.41
C LYS A 5 -15.06 8.90 9.54
N THR A 6 -14.37 8.67 8.43
CA THR A 6 -12.95 9.01 8.26
C THR A 6 -12.81 9.75 6.92
N SER A 7 -12.57 11.06 7.00
CA SER A 7 -12.65 12.00 5.86
C SER A 7 -11.60 11.80 4.77
N GLN A 8 -10.64 10.89 4.93
CA GLN A 8 -9.61 10.59 3.94
C GLN A 8 -9.97 9.35 3.10
N ASP A 9 -10.50 8.31 3.74
CA ASP A 9 -10.84 7.04 3.06
C ASP A 9 -12.08 7.20 2.17
N GLY A 10 -13.06 8.01 2.60
CA GLY A 10 -14.27 8.28 1.82
C GLY A 10 -14.00 9.01 0.49
N THR A 11 -12.93 9.81 0.43
CA THR A 11 -12.54 10.55 -0.79
C THR A 11 -11.95 9.61 -1.83
N VAL A 12 -11.06 8.69 -1.42
CA VAL A 12 -10.47 7.68 -2.30
C VAL A 12 -11.52 6.68 -2.78
N LEU A 13 -12.43 6.26 -1.89
CA LEU A 13 -13.53 5.37 -2.25
C LEU A 13 -14.42 6.01 -3.32
N SER A 14 -14.81 7.27 -3.13
CA SER A 14 -15.64 8.02 -4.09
C SER A 14 -14.98 8.14 -5.47
N GLU A 15 -13.65 8.34 -5.51
CA GLU A 15 -12.90 8.40 -6.77
C GLU A 15 -12.91 7.04 -7.48
N MET A 16 -12.67 5.95 -6.76
CA MET A 16 -12.70 4.60 -7.33
C MET A 16 -14.11 4.24 -7.83
N GLU A 17 -15.15 4.64 -7.10
CA GLU A 17 -16.54 4.43 -7.52
C GLU A 17 -16.85 5.18 -8.82
N TRP A 18 -16.41 6.44 -8.91
CA TRP A 18 -16.59 7.26 -10.11
C TRP A 18 -15.85 6.70 -11.33
N MET A 19 -14.56 6.33 -11.16
CA MET A 19 -13.74 5.79 -12.25
C MET A 19 -14.25 4.44 -12.76
N SER A 20 -14.72 3.60 -11.86
CA SER A 20 -15.18 2.25 -12.20
C SER A 20 -16.64 2.18 -12.64
N GLN A 21 -17.43 3.22 -12.36
CA GLN A 21 -18.90 3.20 -12.50
C GLN A 21 -19.53 2.03 -11.73
N ALA A 22 -18.97 1.73 -10.57
CA ALA A 22 -19.47 0.72 -9.64
C ALA A 22 -19.44 1.29 -8.23
N LEU A 23 -20.45 0.96 -7.41
CA LEU A 23 -20.43 1.32 -6.00
C LEU A 23 -19.60 0.31 -5.23
N LEU A 24 -18.89 0.81 -4.23
CA LEU A 24 -17.95 0.04 -3.41
C LEU A 24 -18.34 0.22 -1.95
N ARG A 25 -18.53 -0.89 -1.26
CA ARG A 25 -18.70 -0.92 0.18
C ARG A 25 -17.55 -1.69 0.80
N VAL A 26 -16.95 -1.10 1.82
CA VAL A 26 -15.87 -1.72 2.58
C VAL A 26 -16.36 -1.88 4.01
N ASP A 27 -16.48 -3.13 4.45
CA ASP A 27 -16.89 -3.48 5.80
C ASP A 27 -15.73 -4.21 6.51
N PRO A 28 -15.38 -3.86 7.76
CA PRO A 28 -14.42 -4.63 8.53
C PRO A 28 -14.98 -6.02 8.86
N THR A 29 -14.15 -7.06 8.82
CA THR A 29 -14.55 -8.39 9.29
C THR A 29 -14.49 -8.46 10.81
N ASP A 30 -15.22 -9.40 11.41
CA ASP A 30 -15.26 -9.59 12.87
C ASP A 30 -13.87 -9.84 13.49
N THR A 31 -12.94 -10.36 12.69
CA THR A 31 -11.55 -10.63 13.09
C THR A 31 -10.64 -9.40 13.03
N GLY A 32 -11.05 -8.32 12.37
CA GLY A 32 -10.25 -7.09 12.19
C GLY A 32 -8.99 -7.23 11.33
N GLU A 33 -8.58 -8.45 11.00
CA GLU A 33 -7.41 -8.74 10.15
C GLU A 33 -7.71 -8.61 8.66
N LEU A 34 -8.99 -8.63 8.28
CA LEU A 34 -9.46 -8.57 6.91
C LEU A 34 -10.55 -7.51 6.76
N VAL A 35 -10.75 -7.10 5.51
CA VAL A 35 -11.86 -6.24 5.14
C VAL A 35 -12.63 -6.92 4.02
N GLU A 36 -13.96 -6.92 4.14
CA GLU A 36 -14.85 -7.34 3.08
C GLU A 36 -15.10 -6.16 2.14
N VAL A 37 -14.84 -6.35 0.84
CA VAL A 37 -15.15 -5.36 -0.18
C VAL A 37 -16.27 -5.89 -1.06
N THR A 38 -17.42 -5.23 -1.01
CA THR A 38 -18.58 -5.51 -1.86
C THR A 38 -18.61 -4.55 -3.03
N VAL A 39 -18.70 -5.10 -4.26
CA VAL A 39 -18.79 -4.34 -5.51
C VAL A 39 -20.20 -4.46 -6.10
N PHE A 40 -20.87 -3.34 -6.30
CA PHE A 40 -22.18 -3.24 -6.94
C PHE A 40 -22.04 -2.65 -8.35
N GLY A 41 -22.71 -3.27 -9.32
CA GLY A 41 -22.67 -2.81 -10.71
C GLY A 41 -22.91 -3.94 -11.69
N GLN A 42 -22.70 -3.66 -12.97
CA GLN A 42 -22.83 -4.67 -14.03
C GLN A 42 -21.82 -5.80 -13.85
N PRO A 43 -22.14 -7.05 -14.24
CA PRO A 43 -21.25 -8.20 -14.07
C PRO A 43 -19.83 -8.00 -14.62
N GLY A 44 -19.70 -7.39 -15.81
CA GLY A 44 -18.40 -7.11 -16.42
C GLY A 44 -17.55 -6.12 -15.60
N VAL A 45 -18.18 -5.08 -15.05
CA VAL A 45 -17.52 -4.09 -14.19
C VAL A 45 -17.10 -4.73 -12.88
N LYS A 46 -17.98 -5.54 -12.25
CA LYS A 46 -17.66 -6.26 -11.00
C LYS A 46 -16.40 -7.13 -11.14
N THR A 47 -16.31 -7.89 -12.22
CA THR A 47 -15.13 -8.74 -12.50
C THR A 47 -13.88 -7.90 -12.70
N ARG A 48 -13.96 -6.80 -13.46
CA ARG A 48 -12.82 -5.91 -13.70
C ARG A 48 -12.31 -5.27 -12.41
N VAL A 49 -13.23 -4.71 -11.61
CA VAL A 49 -12.90 -4.05 -10.34
C VAL A 49 -12.31 -5.06 -9.35
N LYS A 50 -12.88 -6.26 -9.24
CA LYS A 50 -12.33 -7.33 -8.41
C LYS A 50 -10.87 -7.64 -8.77
N ASN A 51 -10.57 -7.79 -10.06
CA ASN A 51 -9.22 -8.09 -10.52
C ASN A 51 -8.23 -6.95 -10.21
N ILE A 52 -8.65 -5.69 -10.36
CA ILE A 52 -7.84 -4.52 -10.01
C ILE A 52 -7.53 -4.51 -8.51
N LEU A 53 -8.55 -4.69 -7.66
CA LEU A 53 -8.39 -4.72 -6.20
C LEU A 53 -7.46 -5.86 -5.75
N GLN A 54 -7.59 -7.04 -6.37
CA GLN A 54 -6.70 -8.17 -6.08
C GLN A 54 -5.24 -7.87 -6.47
N SER A 55 -5.02 -7.27 -7.65
CA SER A 55 -3.67 -6.87 -8.09
C SER A 55 -3.05 -5.84 -7.14
N LEU A 56 -3.82 -4.83 -6.74
CA LEU A 56 -3.39 -3.81 -5.79
C LEU A 56 -3.07 -4.42 -4.42
N ALA A 57 -3.88 -5.36 -3.92
CA ALA A 57 -3.62 -6.03 -2.65
C ALA A 57 -2.31 -6.84 -2.67
N VAL A 58 -2.03 -7.55 -3.77
CA VAL A 58 -0.76 -8.26 -3.97
C VAL A 58 0.41 -7.28 -3.98
N TRP A 59 0.31 -6.22 -4.78
CA TRP A 59 1.35 -5.19 -4.87
C TRP A 59 1.61 -4.51 -3.53
N PHE A 60 0.56 -4.16 -2.77
CA PHE A 60 0.71 -3.59 -1.43
C PHE A 60 1.40 -4.54 -0.47
N ARG A 61 1.03 -5.82 -0.48
CA ARG A 61 1.68 -6.84 0.36
C ARG A 61 3.16 -6.97 0.04
N GLU A 62 3.53 -7.00 -1.24
CA GLU A 62 4.92 -7.06 -1.68
C GLU A 62 5.70 -5.79 -1.33
N LEU A 63 5.07 -4.62 -1.50
CA LEU A 63 5.66 -3.34 -1.13
C LEU A 63 5.95 -3.29 0.38
N LEU A 64 4.99 -3.70 1.21
CA LEU A 64 5.13 -3.79 2.66
C LEU A 64 6.20 -4.81 3.08
N ALA A 65 6.29 -5.95 2.39
CA ALA A 65 7.34 -6.94 2.63
C ALA A 65 8.74 -6.41 2.29
N CYS A 66 8.88 -5.58 1.25
CA CYS A 66 10.16 -5.03 0.80
C CYS A 66 10.55 -3.71 1.50
N LEU A 67 9.58 -3.00 2.08
CA LEU A 67 9.76 -1.70 2.75
C LEU A 67 10.86 -1.71 3.84
N PRO A 68 10.98 -2.73 4.71
CA PRO A 68 12.07 -2.82 5.68
C PRO A 68 13.45 -2.84 5.02
N ALA A 69 13.64 -3.65 3.97
CA ALA A 69 14.90 -3.73 3.24
C ALA A 69 15.24 -2.40 2.53
N LYS A 70 14.25 -1.74 1.93
CA LYS A 70 14.43 -0.41 1.31
C LYS A 70 14.84 0.65 2.34
N LYS A 71 14.26 0.61 3.54
CA LYS A 71 14.61 1.54 4.63
C LYS A 71 16.03 1.30 5.14
N ILE A 72 16.42 0.03 5.33
CA ILE A 72 17.78 -0.35 5.74
C ILE A 72 18.79 0.12 4.69
N LYS A 73 18.54 -0.17 3.41
CA LYS A 73 19.42 0.26 2.32
C LYS A 73 19.59 1.79 2.28
N ARG A 74 18.50 2.55 2.43
CA ARG A 74 18.56 4.02 2.46
C ARG A 74 19.36 4.53 3.67
N LEU A 75 19.25 3.86 4.81
CA LEU A 75 20.04 4.18 6.01
C LEU A 75 21.52 3.91 5.77
N GLU A 76 21.88 2.78 5.16
CA GLU A 76 23.25 2.45 4.77
C GLU A 76 23.84 3.50 3.82
N GLU A 77 23.08 3.90 2.80
CA GLU A 77 23.47 4.96 1.86
C GLU A 77 23.71 6.30 2.58
N PHE A 78 22.84 6.66 3.51
CA PHE A 78 22.97 7.89 4.30
C PHE A 78 24.22 7.87 5.20
N LEU A 79 24.49 6.74 5.88
CA LEU A 79 25.67 6.58 6.72
C LEU A 79 26.96 6.60 5.89
N LYS A 80 26.95 5.96 4.72
CA LYS A 80 28.09 5.96 3.80
C LYS A 80 28.36 7.34 3.21
N ALA A 81 27.31 8.11 2.89
CA ALA A 81 27.43 9.48 2.39
C ALA A 81 27.87 10.48 3.47
N SER A 82 27.55 10.20 4.74
CA SER A 82 27.93 11.06 5.88
C SER A 82 29.32 10.74 6.45
N SER A 83 30.02 9.74 5.91
CA SER A 83 31.41 9.43 6.28
C SER A 83 32.37 10.46 5.67
N PRO A 84 33.15 11.22 6.45
CA PRO A 84 34.09 12.21 5.93
C PRO A 84 35.38 11.55 5.40
N TYR A 85 35.39 11.15 4.12
CA TYR A 85 36.56 10.86 3.24
C TYR A 85 37.60 9.78 3.70
N PRO A 86 38.48 9.32 2.78
CA PRO A 86 38.57 7.95 2.28
C PRO A 86 39.43 7.02 3.17
N GLU A 87 39.18 5.70 3.03
CA GLU A 87 40.10 4.67 3.50
C GLU A 87 41.43 4.74 2.72
N THR A 88 42.36 5.59 3.15
CA THR A 88 43.79 5.35 2.93
C THR A 88 44.32 4.69 4.19
N ILE A 89 44.08 3.38 4.32
CA ILE A 89 44.79 2.55 5.29
C ILE A 89 46.24 2.48 4.79
N GLN A 90 47.09 3.41 5.25
CA GLN A 90 48.54 3.20 5.20
C GLN A 90 48.89 2.30 6.38
N HIS A 91 49.11 1.02 6.11
CA HIS A 91 49.73 0.09 7.05
C HIS A 91 51.17 0.54 7.33
N PRO A 92 51.56 0.80 8.59
CA PRO A 92 52.96 0.91 8.95
C PRO A 92 53.49 -0.49 9.31
N VAL A 93 54.51 -0.98 8.60
CA VAL A 93 55.90 -1.18 9.08
C VAL A 93 56.79 -1.41 7.86
#